data_AF-A0A109LCH5-F1
#
_entry.id   AF-A0A109LCH5-F1
#
_cell.length_a   1.000
_cell.length_b   1.000
_cell.length_c   1.000
_cell.angle_alpha   90.00
_cell.angle_beta   90.00
_cell.angle_gamma   90.00
#
_symmetry.space_group_name_H-M   'P 1'
#
loop_
_entity.id
_entity.type
_entity.pdbx_description
1 polymer ?
#
loop_
_entity_poly.entity_id
_entity_poly.type
_entity_poly.pdbx_seq_one_letter_code
_entity_poly.pdbx_strand_id
1 'polypeptide(L)' 'MTTVTLQADIKAKWPQGQSSYSPGSPEELAIIGIDLLVKELGTQAAQAFIGQIFEKYPADYMGAQERE' A
#
# COMPACT_ATOMS: atom_id res chain seq x y z
N MET A 1 12.56 -12.66 1.29
CA MET A 1 13.51 -11.89 2.13
C MET A 1 13.24 -10.43 1.83
N THR A 2 12.75 -9.67 2.80
CA THR A 2 12.41 -8.24 2.60
C THR A 2 13.67 -7.42 2.82
N THR A 3 14.13 -6.71 1.79
CA THR A 3 15.35 -5.87 1.82
C THR A 3 15.15 -4.58 2.65
N VAL A 4 13.92 -4.29 3.06
CA VAL A 4 13.54 -3.06 3.77
C VAL A 4 12.65 -3.40 4.96
N THR A 5 13.09 -3.00 6.15
CA THR A 5 12.26 -2.96 7.37
C THR A 5 11.53 -1.62 7.41
N LEU A 6 10.23 -1.66 7.69
CA LEU A 6 9.39 -0.47 7.75
C LEU A 6 9.02 -0.18 9.22
N GLN A 7 9.09 1.09 9.61
CA GLN A 7 8.52 1.58 10.87
C GLN A 7 7.54 2.69 10.52
N ALA A 8 6.25 2.38 10.59
CA ALA A 8 5.19 3.33 10.32
C ALA A 8 4.09 3.23 11.39
N ASP A 9 3.49 4.38 11.72
CA ASP A 9 2.30 4.48 12.54
C ASP A 9 1.18 5.12 11.72
N ILE A 10 0.17 4.31 11.38
CA ILE A 10 -0.95 4.72 10.55
C ILE A 10 -2.18 4.86 11.44
N LYS A 11 -2.81 6.03 11.42
CA LYS A 11 -4.05 6.30 12.15
C LYS A 11 -5.14 6.70 11.17
N ALA A 12 -6.10 5.82 10.95
CA ALA A 12 -7.29 6.09 10.15
C ALA A 12 -8.45 6.51 11.07
N LYS A 13 -9.16 7.57 10.70
CA LYS A 13 -10.32 8.06 11.43
C LYS A 13 -11.53 8.06 10.52
N TRP A 14 -12.59 7.42 10.97
CA TRP A 14 -13.88 7.31 10.29
C TRP A 14 -14.97 7.84 11.22
N PRO A 15 -16.14 8.22 10.69
CA PRO A 15 -17.28 8.61 11.52
C PRO A 15 -17.69 7.53 12.54
N GLN A 16 -17.46 6.25 12.23
CA GLN A 16 -17.82 5.11 13.08
C GLN A 16 -16.72 4.74 14.11
N GLY A 17 -15.52 5.31 14.03
CA GLY A 17 -14.42 4.99 14.93
C GLY A 17 -13.04 5.26 14.35
N GLN A 18 -12.00 4.92 15.11
CA GLN A 18 -10.61 5.03 14.67
C GLN A 18 -9.93 3.66 14.60
N SER A 19 -8.99 3.51 13.69
CA SER A 19 -8.15 2.32 13.56
C SER A 19 -6.69 2.75 13.52
N SER A 20 -5.84 2.02 14.24
CA SER A 20 -4.40 2.25 14.28
C SER A 20 -3.68 1.00 13.79
N TYR A 21 -2.68 1.18 12.94
CA TYR A 21 -1.88 0.10 12.36
C TYR A 21 -0.40 0.45 12.44
N SER A 22 0.43 -0.57 12.62
CA SER A 22 1.89 -0.42 12.65
C SER A 22 2.55 -1.50 11.80
N PRO A 23 2.55 -1.37 10.46
CA PRO A 23 3.15 -2.36 9.57
C PRO A 23 4.68 -2.40 9.72
N GLY A 24 5.23 -3.61 9.74
CA GLY A 24 6.67 -3.88 9.79
C GLY A 24 7.30 -4.13 8.41
N SER A 25 6.48 -4.36 7.38
CA SER A 25 6.95 -4.58 6.01
C SER A 25 6.19 -3.76 4.96
N PRO A 26 6.76 -3.56 3.76
CA PRO A 26 6.06 -2.95 2.64
C PRO A 26 4.75 -3.66 2.25
N GLU A 27 4.71 -4.99 2.35
CA GLU A 27 3.52 -5.79 2.05
C GLU A 27 2.39 -5.52 3.05
N GLU A 28 2.70 -5.49 4.35
CA GLU A 28 1.72 -5.14 5.38
C GLU A 28 1.19 -3.71 5.18
N LEU A 29 2.08 -2.76 4.88
CA LEU A 29 1.70 -1.38 4.56
C LEU A 29 0.77 -1.33 3.36
N ALA A 30 1.07 -2.09 2.29
CA ALA A 30 0.24 -2.12 1.08
C ALA A 30 -1.15 -2.68 1.36
N ILE A 31 -1.26 -3.77 2.13
CA ILE A 31 -2.56 -4.35 2.53
C ILE A 31 -3.40 -3.30 3.26
N ILE A 32 -2.82 -2.61 4.25
CA ILE A 32 -3.51 -1.57 5.02
C ILE A 32 -3.92 -0.41 4.08
N GLY A 33 -3.00 0.09 3.26
CA GLY A 33 -3.26 1.21 2.35
C GLY A 33 -4.37 0.91 1.33
N ILE A 34 -4.37 -0.30 0.75
CA ILE A 34 -5.38 -0.73 -0.21
C ILE A 34 -6.74 -0.91 0.48
N ASP A 35 -6.78 -1.49 1.68
CA ASP A 35 -8.03 -1.63 2.46
C ASP A 35 -8.65 -0.25 2.76
N LEU A 36 -7.84 0.72 3.19
CA LEU A 36 -8.30 2.10 3.42
C LEU A 36 -8.81 2.76 2.13
N LEU A 37 -8.10 2.56 1.01
CA LEU A 37 -8.52 3.06 -0.31
C LEU A 37 -9.87 2.48 -0.74
N VAL A 38 -10.09 1.18 -0.56
CA VAL A 38 -11.35 0.52 -0.89
C VAL A 38 -12.47 1.01 0.01
N LYS A 39 -12.21 1.24 1.31
CA LYS A 39 -13.20 1.79 2.26
C LYS A 39 -13.62 3.22 1.92
N GLU A 40 -12.69 4.04 1.43
CA GLU A 40 -12.96 5.45 1.08
C GLU A 40 -13.58 5.60 -0.31
N LEU A 41 -13.02 4.93 -1.32
CA LEU A 41 -13.35 5.16 -2.74
C LEU A 41 -14.28 4.08 -3.34
N GLY A 42 -14.40 2.94 -2.68
CA GLY A 42 -15.02 1.74 -3.25
C GLY A 42 -14.09 0.97 -4.19
N THR A 43 -14.42 -0.30 -4.44
CA THR A 43 -13.53 -1.26 -5.11
C THR A 43 -13.06 -0.83 -6.50
N GLN A 44 -13.98 -0.36 -7.35
CA GLN A 44 -13.66 0.00 -8.74
C GLN A 44 -12.76 1.25 -8.82
N ALA A 45 -13.04 2.27 -8.02
CA ALA A 45 -12.23 3.48 -7.98
C ALA A 45 -10.84 3.23 -7.37
N ALA A 46 -10.77 2.39 -6.32
CA ALA A 46 -9.49 1.97 -5.76
C ALA A 46 -8.63 1.21 -6.78
N GLN A 47 -9.24 0.31 -7.57
CA GLN A 47 -8.53 -0.41 -8.63
C GLN A 47 -7.99 0.53 -9.71
N ALA A 48 -8.80 1.50 -10.16
CA ALA A 48 -8.37 2.49 -11.14
C ALA A 48 -7.25 3.40 -10.59
N PHE A 49 -7.33 3.79 -9.31
CA PHE A 49 -6.30 4.56 -8.63
C PHE A 49 -4.96 3.81 -8.57
N ILE A 50 -5.00 2.53 -8.20
CA ILE A 50 -3.81 1.68 -8.17
C ILE A 50 -3.23 1.51 -9.59
N GLY A 51 -4.08 1.36 -10.60
CA GLY A 51 -3.68 1.31 -12.02
C GLY A 51 -2.79 2.48 -12.44
N GLN A 52 -3.12 3.70 -12.02
CA GLN A 52 -2.32 4.91 -12.32
C GLN A 52 -0.90 4.87 -11.75
N ILE A 53 -0.66 4.09 -10.70
CA ILE A 53 0.69 3.92 -10.16
C ILE A 53 1.51 3.01 -11.08
N PHE A 54 0.92 1.92 -11.58
CA PHE A 54 1.61 1.00 -12.50
C PHE A 54 1.98 1.67 -13.82
N GLU A 55 1.19 2.63 -14.31
CA GLU A 55 1.53 3.42 -15.51
C GLU A 55 2.84 4.23 -15.37
N LYS A 56 3.30 4.48 -14.14
CA LYS A 56 4.55 5.20 -13.88
C LYS A 56 5.79 4.32 -14.03
N TYR A 57 5.62 3.00 -14.07
CA TYR A 57 6.73 2.05 -14.15
C TYR A 57 6.77 1.39 -15.54
N PRO A 58 7.96 1.21 -16.13
CA PRO A 58 8.12 0.38 -17.31
C PRO A 58 7.59 -1.04 -17.08
N ALA A 59 7.04 -1.68 -18.11
CA ALA A 59 6.49 -3.03 -18.02
C ALA A 59 7.55 -4.09 -17.63
N ASP A 60 8.83 -3.80 -17.87
CA ASP A 60 9.99 -4.61 -17.56
C ASP A 60 10.71 -4.18 -16.27
N TYR A 61 10.10 -3.31 -15.46
CA TYR A 61 10.68 -2.90 -14.18
C TYR A 61 10.74 -4.09 -13.20
N MET A 62 11.95 -4.60 -12.97
CA MET A 62 12.20 -5.78 -12.12
C MET A 62 12.25 -5.47 -10.62
N GLY A 63 11.98 -4.22 -10.22
CA GLY A 63 12.12 -3.79 -8.83
C GLY A 63 13.60 -3.72 -8.39
N ALA A 64 13.82 -3.73 -7.07
CA ALA A 64 15.16 -3.85 -6.54
C ALA A 64 15.68 -5.27 -6.80
N GLN A 65 16.50 -5.45 -7.84
CA GLN A 65 17.29 -6.67 -8.00
C GLN A 65 18.26 -6.74 -6.81
N GLU A 66 18.22 -7.85 -6.05
CA GLU A 66 19.29 -8.23 -5.14
C GLU A 66 20.59 -8.25 -5.97
N ARG A 67 21.44 -7.25 -5.81
CA ARG A 67 22.82 -7.36 -6.27
C ARG A 67 23.51 -8.26 -5.25
N GLU A 68 23.85 -9.47 -5.68
CA GLU A 68 24.74 -10.41 -4.97
C GLU A 68 26.07 -9.74 -4.59
#